data_AF-A0A7W5PBH7-F1
#
_entry.id   AF-A0A7W5PBH7-F1
#
_cell.length_a   1.000
_cell.length_b   1.000
_cell.length_c   1.000
_cell.angle_alpha   90.00
_cell.angle_beta   90.00
_cell.angle_gamma   90.00
#
_symmetry.space_group_name_H-M   'P 1'
#
loop_
_entity.id
_entity.type
_entity.pdbx_description
1 polymer ?
#
loop_
_entity_poly.entity_id
_entity_poly.type
_entity_poly.pdbx_seq_one_letter_code
_entity_poly.pdbx_strand_id
1 'polypeptide(L)'
;MKIKRAIRRRISIALGRPQTQRRFIDSALGVSGFLEVLKAEDIDYAVLRWFEELPYVAPGEDIDILVADEDVERLTFYTKFIGKKNDTPCDIYSVSGLPGTSSRNMPYYPVPVARKILKNAIWVNGTVRAPSCNDHFLSMCYHAVYHKGYASAIPSEDVDRNRNVVVSCDHDYMGKIKSLYESSNLKLTGFSITLEALDRLLGEAGWKPAYDTLQKMSVKNQWIHDALLSNLVDIEEPLRGLTIFLVREEGMSYLETIKETLFEEGFDHVLEGSIPADNVSLVASGIRGGNWGRGPWPKSGGLPGYYFVVYDAKPITPSAAAEKEHPGLVNERISMAKIKIRDFYNHQVCPQERCNIIHSADNAAQALDYLKLIDPSNVDFVQEVAKNKHATFATHFNVIKDLSNHARRAKVELIEYNGKKAICKTFKEGREEFLNREVNAREVGAGLDEVSEMLEVGDNYIVIDFYDRSIDDISCVRPLFHSNAYLPMWAIEKMKNIILYYRERGYECVDFSPKNILFDSRMGLKVIDFEFLQKGDAPSDSLVGNFAWYSAPDSFQGDLPKLKDNSSLYRRRWFRYTGLPLFFCVHNFPKSVLHLVRGVTFVCFSVNNARRKAVSLPQKRHYII
;
A
#
# COMPACT_ATOMS: atom_id res chain seq x y z
N MET A 1 -10.41 2.39 21.30
CA MET A 1 -10.61 3.20 20.06
C MET A 1 -11.42 4.49 20.29
N LYS A 2 -12.57 4.45 20.98
CA LYS A 2 -13.39 5.65 21.33
C LYS A 2 -12.61 6.72 22.12
N ILE A 3 -11.74 6.26 23.03
CA ILE A 3 -10.96 7.10 23.93
C ILE A 3 -9.85 7.89 23.20
N LYS A 4 -9.10 7.26 22.25
CA LYS A 4 -8.13 7.96 21.38
C LYS A 4 -8.79 9.00 20.45
N ARG A 5 -10.03 8.72 19.99
CA ARG A 5 -10.81 9.65 19.16
C ARG A 5 -11.27 10.85 19.97
N ALA A 6 -11.63 10.65 21.26
CA ALA A 6 -11.97 11.72 22.18
C ALA A 6 -10.77 12.62 22.53
N ILE A 7 -9.55 12.07 22.71
CA ILE A 7 -8.34 12.88 22.91
C ILE A 7 -8.00 13.68 21.68
N ARG A 8 -7.94 13.04 20.50
CA ARG A 8 -7.66 13.76 19.26
C ARG A 8 -8.68 14.87 19.03
N ARG A 9 -9.95 14.63 19.38
CA ARG A 9 -11.03 15.63 19.36
C ARG A 9 -10.73 16.78 20.32
N ARG A 10 -10.34 16.52 21.58
CA ARG A 10 -9.98 17.58 22.55
C ARG A 10 -8.73 18.36 22.13
N ILE A 11 -7.70 17.69 21.60
CA ILE A 11 -6.45 18.32 21.17
C ILE A 11 -6.65 19.15 19.90
N SER A 12 -7.39 18.66 18.89
CA SER A 12 -7.62 19.45 17.66
C SER A 12 -8.59 20.61 17.89
N ILE A 13 -9.55 20.46 18.82
CA ILE A 13 -10.39 21.58 19.29
C ILE A 13 -9.52 22.64 20.00
N ALA A 14 -8.58 22.21 20.86
CA ALA A 14 -7.66 23.13 21.54
C ALA A 14 -6.66 23.83 20.60
N LEU A 15 -6.36 23.22 19.44
CA LEU A 15 -5.48 23.78 18.41
C LEU A 15 -6.23 24.49 17.27
N GLY A 16 -7.56 24.64 17.36
CA GLY A 16 -8.37 25.28 16.31
C GLY A 16 -8.39 24.55 14.96
N ARG A 17 -8.02 23.26 14.91
CA ARG A 17 -7.99 22.47 13.67
C ARG A 17 -9.29 21.65 13.52
N PRO A 18 -10.12 21.94 12.50
CA PRO A 18 -11.37 21.23 12.28
C PRO A 18 -11.15 19.75 11.94
N GLN A 19 -11.95 18.86 12.53
CA GLN A 19 -11.94 17.42 12.19
C GLN A 19 -12.99 17.03 11.16
N THR A 20 -13.97 17.90 10.93
CA THR A 20 -15.14 17.64 10.07
C THR A 20 -15.43 18.91 9.26
N GLN A 21 -16.10 18.77 8.13
CA GLN A 21 -16.56 19.88 7.28
C GLN A 21 -17.58 20.81 7.98
N ARG A 22 -18.31 20.29 8.99
CA ARG A 22 -19.35 21.04 9.73
C ARG A 22 -18.81 22.28 10.43
N ARG A 23 -19.50 23.39 10.22
CA ARG A 23 -19.38 24.69 10.89
C ARG A 23 -20.75 25.24 11.25
N PHE A 24 -20.74 26.38 11.92
CA PHE A 24 -21.93 27.07 12.37
C PHE A 24 -21.77 28.58 12.14
N ILE A 25 -22.74 29.19 11.46
CA ILE A 25 -22.86 30.63 11.31
C ILE A 25 -23.43 31.20 12.61
N ASP A 26 -22.81 32.26 13.13
CA ASP A 26 -23.26 32.92 14.37
C ASP A 26 -24.67 33.47 14.18
N SER A 27 -25.60 33.10 15.07
CA SER A 27 -26.94 33.68 15.12
C SER A 27 -26.96 35.23 15.18
N ALA A 28 -25.93 35.86 15.75
CA ALA A 28 -25.81 37.32 15.78
C ALA A 28 -25.46 37.93 14.41
N LEU A 29 -24.69 37.20 13.60
CA LEU A 29 -24.36 37.58 12.23
C LEU A 29 -25.53 37.27 11.28
N GLY A 30 -26.19 36.13 11.52
CA GLY A 30 -27.25 35.61 10.66
C GLY A 30 -26.76 35.18 9.28
N VAL A 31 -27.60 34.46 8.54
CA VAL A 31 -27.24 33.97 7.19
C VAL A 31 -27.06 35.14 6.21
N SER A 32 -27.92 36.16 6.24
CA SER A 32 -27.75 37.37 5.41
C SER A 32 -26.44 38.08 5.70
N GLY A 33 -26.14 38.37 6.97
CA GLY A 33 -24.90 39.08 7.33
C GLY A 33 -23.66 38.28 6.94
N PHE A 34 -23.72 36.95 7.08
CA PHE A 34 -22.65 36.07 6.63
C PHE A 34 -22.40 36.18 5.12
N LEU A 35 -23.44 36.06 4.30
CA LEU A 35 -23.33 36.15 2.83
C LEU A 35 -22.81 37.52 2.37
N GLU A 36 -23.29 38.61 2.98
CA GLU A 36 -22.82 39.97 2.67
C GLU A 36 -21.34 40.16 3.05
N VAL A 37 -20.89 39.60 4.17
CA VAL A 37 -19.47 39.62 4.55
C VAL A 37 -18.62 38.81 3.58
N LEU A 38 -19.04 37.61 3.19
CA LEU A 38 -18.29 36.82 2.20
C LEU A 38 -18.15 37.56 0.86
N LYS A 39 -19.20 38.27 0.45
CA LYS A 39 -19.20 39.11 -0.75
C LYS A 39 -18.28 40.31 -0.60
N ALA A 40 -18.36 41.03 0.52
CA ALA A 40 -17.54 42.21 0.79
C ALA A 40 -16.05 41.89 0.85
N GLU A 41 -15.71 40.70 1.37
CA GLU A 41 -14.35 40.19 1.43
C GLU A 41 -13.89 39.57 0.11
N ASP A 42 -14.72 39.47 -0.93
CA ASP A 42 -14.36 38.80 -2.19
C ASP A 42 -13.83 37.37 -1.96
N ILE A 43 -14.58 36.58 -1.19
CA ILE A 43 -14.28 35.17 -0.95
C ILE A 43 -14.77 34.34 -2.15
N ASP A 44 -13.93 33.42 -2.65
CA ASP A 44 -14.27 32.54 -3.76
C ASP A 44 -15.06 31.31 -3.30
N TYR A 45 -16.39 31.43 -3.27
CA TYR A 45 -17.30 30.38 -2.81
C TYR A 45 -18.54 30.21 -3.71
N ALA A 46 -19.24 29.08 -3.54
CA ALA A 46 -20.56 28.84 -4.09
C ALA A 46 -21.43 28.04 -3.10
N VAL A 47 -22.66 28.50 -2.85
CA VAL A 47 -23.68 27.71 -2.14
C VAL A 47 -24.25 26.66 -3.11
N LEU A 48 -24.07 25.39 -2.79
CA LEU A 48 -24.20 24.30 -3.77
C LEU A 48 -25.63 23.96 -4.17
N ARG A 49 -26.59 24.15 -3.26
CA ARG A 49 -27.99 23.74 -3.42
C ARG A 49 -28.88 24.49 -2.44
N TRP A 50 -30.19 24.49 -2.74
CA TRP A 50 -31.24 25.10 -1.91
C TRP A 50 -31.02 26.59 -1.60
N PHE A 51 -30.24 27.27 -2.44
CA PHE A 51 -29.89 28.68 -2.24
C PHE A 51 -31.05 29.62 -2.58
N GLU A 52 -32.09 29.13 -3.23
CA GLU A 52 -33.25 29.93 -3.66
C GLU A 52 -34.11 30.42 -2.48
N GLU A 53 -34.05 29.74 -1.35
CA GLU A 53 -34.78 30.08 -0.13
C GLU A 53 -33.95 30.96 0.83
N LEU A 54 -32.66 31.14 0.55
CA LEU A 54 -31.79 31.95 1.41
C LEU A 54 -32.26 33.41 1.43
N PRO A 55 -32.23 34.06 2.61
CA PRO A 55 -31.51 33.67 3.82
C PRO A 55 -32.27 32.75 4.79
N TYR A 56 -33.48 32.30 4.44
CA TYR A 56 -34.23 31.36 5.28
C TYR A 56 -33.63 29.97 5.19
N VAL A 57 -33.47 29.31 6.34
CA VAL A 57 -33.02 27.91 6.44
C VAL A 57 -34.01 27.17 7.33
N ALA A 58 -34.62 26.11 6.79
CA ALA A 58 -35.62 25.33 7.51
C ALA A 58 -35.02 24.65 8.77
N PRO A 59 -35.81 24.42 9.83
CA PRO A 59 -35.31 23.76 11.03
C PRO A 59 -34.75 22.36 10.74
N GLY A 60 -33.48 22.14 11.06
CA GLY A 60 -32.79 20.86 10.85
C GLY A 60 -31.96 20.78 9.57
N GLU A 61 -32.12 21.75 8.67
CA GLU A 61 -31.34 21.86 7.42
C GLU A 61 -30.01 22.59 7.65
N ASP A 62 -29.11 22.42 6.69
CA ASP A 62 -27.80 23.06 6.64
C ASP A 62 -27.48 23.68 5.28
N ILE A 63 -26.48 24.56 5.26
CA ILE A 63 -25.99 25.19 4.04
C ILE A 63 -24.72 24.48 3.59
N ASP A 64 -24.72 23.93 2.37
CA ASP A 64 -23.52 23.34 1.77
C ASP A 64 -22.78 24.36 0.90
N ILE A 65 -21.52 24.60 1.24
CA ILE A 65 -20.68 25.61 0.60
C ILE A 65 -19.44 24.95 0.01
N LEU A 66 -19.19 25.18 -1.28
CA LEU A 66 -17.90 24.93 -1.91
C LEU A 66 -17.06 26.21 -1.86
N VAL A 67 -15.78 26.11 -1.51
CA VAL A 67 -14.86 27.25 -1.41
C VAL A 67 -13.51 26.91 -2.04
N ALA A 68 -12.85 27.91 -2.63
CA ALA A 68 -11.47 27.78 -3.10
C ALA A 68 -10.53 27.39 -1.94
N ASP A 69 -9.47 26.64 -2.24
CA ASP A 69 -8.54 26.15 -1.22
C ASP A 69 -7.86 27.32 -0.48
N GLU A 70 -7.57 28.40 -1.21
CA GLU A 70 -6.90 29.61 -0.74
C GLU A 70 -7.77 30.44 0.23
N ASP A 71 -9.10 30.33 0.10
CA ASP A 71 -10.06 31.11 0.88
C ASP A 71 -10.69 30.36 2.05
N VAL A 72 -10.34 29.08 2.25
CA VAL A 72 -10.86 28.27 3.36
C VAL A 72 -10.66 28.94 4.71
N GLU A 73 -9.45 29.49 4.97
CA GLU A 73 -9.14 30.14 6.24
C GLU A 73 -9.94 31.42 6.43
N ARG A 74 -10.06 32.23 5.37
CA ARG A 74 -10.82 33.49 5.35
C ARG A 74 -12.31 33.25 5.58
N LEU A 75 -12.90 32.27 4.90
CA LEU A 75 -14.30 31.89 5.12
C LEU A 75 -14.51 31.33 6.53
N THR A 76 -13.59 30.49 7.00
CA THR A 76 -13.72 29.85 8.33
C THR A 76 -13.68 30.88 9.46
N PHE A 77 -13.00 32.02 9.29
CA PHE A 77 -12.97 33.13 10.26
C PHE A 77 -14.37 33.62 10.66
N TYR A 78 -15.33 33.58 9.74
CA TYR A 78 -16.72 34.00 9.96
C TYR A 78 -17.65 32.86 10.43
N THR A 79 -17.08 31.72 10.82
CA THR A 79 -17.82 30.55 11.27
C THR A 79 -17.27 30.00 12.59
N LYS A 80 -18.08 29.19 13.29
CA LYS A 80 -17.70 28.51 14.52
C LYS A 80 -17.54 27.01 14.29
N PHE A 81 -16.62 26.39 15.04
CA PHE A 81 -16.46 24.93 15.06
C PHE A 81 -17.46 24.23 15.99
N ILE A 82 -18.03 24.95 16.96
CA ILE A 82 -18.99 24.44 17.93
C ILE A 82 -20.22 25.35 17.89
N GLY A 83 -21.34 24.81 17.44
CA GLY A 83 -22.61 25.53 17.37
C GLY A 83 -23.24 25.74 18.73
N LYS A 84 -23.91 26.87 18.89
CA LYS A 84 -24.83 27.15 20.00
C LYS A 84 -26.28 27.00 19.52
N LYS A 85 -27.22 27.05 20.47
CA LYS A 85 -28.65 27.12 20.17
C LYS A 85 -28.92 28.32 19.23
N ASN A 86 -29.64 28.08 18.14
CA ASN A 86 -29.96 29.04 17.06
C ASN A 86 -28.82 29.41 16.09
N ASP A 87 -27.59 28.91 16.27
CA ASP A 87 -26.58 29.04 15.21
C ASP A 87 -27.00 28.17 14.01
N THR A 88 -26.78 28.68 12.79
CA THR A 88 -27.16 27.95 11.56
C THR A 88 -26.04 27.03 11.12
N PRO A 89 -26.27 25.71 10.98
CA PRO A 89 -25.22 24.80 10.55
C PRO A 89 -24.89 24.99 9.06
N CYS A 90 -23.61 24.85 8.71
CA CYS A 90 -23.15 24.81 7.33
C CYS A 90 -22.01 23.80 7.17
N ASP A 91 -21.93 23.16 6.01
CA ASP A 91 -20.82 22.28 5.64
C ASP A 91 -19.92 23.00 4.62
N ILE A 92 -18.64 23.14 4.97
CA ILE A 92 -17.64 23.76 4.07
C ILE A 92 -16.83 22.67 3.39
N TYR A 93 -16.89 22.64 2.07
CA TYR A 93 -16.10 21.79 1.21
C TYR A 93 -15.06 22.61 0.45
N SER A 94 -13.80 22.20 0.50
CA SER A 94 -12.75 22.82 -0.32
C SER A 94 -12.54 22.05 -1.62
N VAL A 95 -11.96 22.71 -2.62
CA VAL A 95 -11.68 22.14 -3.95
C VAL A 95 -10.86 20.85 -3.86
N SER A 96 -9.76 20.84 -3.08
CA SER A 96 -8.91 19.65 -2.93
C SER A 96 -9.27 18.76 -1.73
N GLY A 97 -10.31 19.10 -0.97
CA GLY A 97 -10.67 18.38 0.24
C GLY A 97 -9.62 18.50 1.35
N LEU A 98 -9.18 19.74 1.63
CA LEU A 98 -8.29 20.08 2.72
C LEU A 98 -8.76 19.51 4.08
N PRO A 99 -7.85 19.35 5.06
CA PRO A 99 -8.19 18.83 6.38
C PRO A 99 -9.34 19.62 7.03
N GLY A 100 -10.41 18.91 7.40
CA GLY A 100 -11.59 19.52 8.02
C GLY A 100 -12.53 20.25 7.06
N THR A 101 -12.33 20.10 5.74
CA THR A 101 -13.25 20.53 4.67
C THR A 101 -13.35 19.47 3.55
N SER A 102 -12.95 18.23 3.83
CA SER A 102 -13.21 17.08 2.95
C SER A 102 -14.51 16.38 3.34
N SER A 103 -15.15 15.76 2.36
CA SER A 103 -16.20 14.79 2.60
C SER A 103 -15.56 13.42 2.71
N ARG A 104 -15.64 12.76 3.87
CA ARG A 104 -15.12 11.38 4.04
C ARG A 104 -13.64 11.20 3.61
N ASN A 105 -12.79 12.20 3.85
CA ASN A 105 -11.38 12.26 3.43
C ASN A 105 -11.16 12.29 1.90
N MET A 106 -12.15 12.71 1.13
CA MET A 106 -12.04 13.00 -0.30
C MET A 106 -12.61 14.39 -0.63
N PRO A 107 -12.20 15.00 -1.75
CA PRO A 107 -12.91 16.13 -2.33
C PRO A 107 -14.40 15.81 -2.51
N TYR A 108 -15.27 16.80 -2.34
CA TYR A 108 -16.70 16.60 -2.49
C TYR A 108 -17.12 16.35 -3.95
N TYR A 109 -16.46 17.05 -4.88
CA TYR A 109 -16.50 16.85 -6.33
C TYR A 109 -15.09 16.51 -6.84
N PRO A 110 -14.93 15.92 -8.05
CA PRO A 110 -13.64 15.90 -8.73
C PRO A 110 -13.05 17.32 -8.80
N VAL A 111 -11.74 17.46 -8.60
CA VAL A 111 -11.08 18.77 -8.51
C VAL A 111 -11.38 19.68 -9.72
N PRO A 112 -11.33 19.21 -10.98
CA PRO A 112 -11.68 20.04 -12.14
C PRO A 112 -13.14 20.52 -12.10
N VAL A 113 -14.06 19.68 -11.62
CA VAL A 113 -15.49 20.00 -11.49
C VAL A 113 -15.70 21.06 -10.42
N ALA A 114 -15.08 20.91 -9.25
CA ALA A 114 -15.16 21.91 -8.18
C ALA A 114 -14.67 23.29 -8.65
N ARG A 115 -13.52 23.33 -9.34
CA ARG A 115 -12.99 24.58 -9.93
C ARG A 115 -13.93 25.16 -10.98
N LYS A 116 -14.55 24.32 -11.82
CA LYS A 116 -15.54 24.75 -12.81
C LYS A 116 -16.74 25.42 -12.14
N ILE A 117 -17.27 24.81 -11.07
CA ILE A 117 -18.41 25.37 -10.31
C ILE A 117 -18.09 26.77 -9.79
N LEU A 118 -16.93 26.95 -9.13
CA LEU A 118 -16.53 28.25 -8.58
C LEU A 118 -16.33 29.30 -9.68
N LYS A 119 -15.61 28.93 -10.74
CA LYS A 119 -15.33 29.79 -11.90
C LYS A 119 -16.62 30.28 -12.57
N ASN A 120 -17.61 29.42 -12.69
CA ASN A 120 -18.88 29.73 -13.36
C ASN A 120 -19.96 30.23 -12.40
N ALA A 121 -19.65 30.39 -11.11
CA ALA A 121 -20.65 30.78 -10.12
C ALA A 121 -21.19 32.19 -10.41
N ILE A 122 -22.49 32.36 -10.23
CA ILE A 122 -23.24 33.58 -10.50
C ILE A 122 -23.81 34.15 -9.19
N TRP A 123 -24.12 35.45 -9.21
CA TRP A 123 -24.83 36.09 -8.11
C TRP A 123 -26.34 35.92 -8.29
N VAL A 124 -26.97 35.27 -7.33
CA VAL A 124 -28.42 35.08 -7.22
C VAL A 124 -28.97 36.09 -6.23
N ASN A 125 -30.02 36.81 -6.62
CA ASN A 125 -30.66 37.88 -5.83
C ASN A 125 -29.67 38.96 -5.35
N GLY A 126 -28.53 39.12 -6.03
CA GLY A 126 -27.49 40.09 -5.67
C GLY A 126 -26.66 39.76 -4.43
N THR A 127 -26.97 38.72 -3.68
CA THR A 127 -26.33 38.43 -2.37
C THR A 127 -25.73 37.03 -2.25
N VAL A 128 -26.27 36.02 -2.94
CA VAL A 128 -25.77 34.64 -2.84
C VAL A 128 -24.93 34.30 -4.05
N ARG A 129 -23.70 33.81 -3.86
CA ARG A 129 -22.92 33.22 -4.94
C ARG A 129 -23.26 31.74 -5.08
N ALA A 130 -23.74 31.32 -6.25
CA ALA A 130 -24.27 29.97 -6.50
C ALA A 130 -23.85 29.43 -7.87
N PRO A 131 -23.89 28.10 -8.12
CA PRO A 131 -23.56 27.53 -9.42
C PRO A 131 -24.42 28.11 -10.56
N SER A 132 -23.86 28.19 -11.77
CA SER A 132 -24.62 28.51 -12.99
C SER A 132 -25.77 27.51 -13.21
N CYS A 133 -26.78 27.84 -14.03
CA CYS A 133 -27.94 26.95 -14.24
C CYS A 133 -27.55 25.52 -14.64
N ASN A 134 -26.61 25.36 -15.58
CA ASN A 134 -26.14 24.05 -16.01
C ASN A 134 -25.31 23.35 -14.93
N ASP A 135 -24.42 24.09 -14.24
CA ASP A 135 -23.59 23.50 -13.20
C ASP A 135 -24.42 23.14 -11.95
N HIS A 136 -25.50 23.86 -11.64
CA HIS A 136 -26.44 23.54 -10.58
C HIS A 136 -27.21 22.24 -10.88
N PHE A 137 -27.70 22.10 -12.11
CA PHE A 137 -28.34 20.86 -12.53
C PHE A 137 -27.40 19.64 -12.40
N LEU A 138 -26.17 19.75 -12.92
CA LEU A 138 -25.18 18.68 -12.85
C LEU A 138 -24.70 18.42 -11.41
N SER A 139 -24.56 19.47 -10.59
CA SER A 139 -24.16 19.32 -9.18
C SER A 139 -25.22 18.61 -8.34
N MET A 140 -26.51 18.85 -8.63
CA MET A 140 -27.64 18.16 -8.02
C MET A 140 -27.70 16.69 -8.45
N CYS A 141 -27.53 16.41 -9.76
CA CYS A 141 -27.43 15.04 -10.27
C CYS A 141 -26.28 14.28 -9.60
N TYR A 142 -25.10 14.91 -9.52
CA TYR A 142 -23.92 14.32 -8.88
C TYR A 142 -24.19 13.98 -7.41
N HIS A 143 -24.81 14.87 -6.64
CA HIS A 143 -25.13 14.62 -5.24
C HIS A 143 -26.13 13.47 -5.08
N ALA A 144 -27.19 13.47 -5.88
CA ALA A 144 -28.19 12.39 -5.86
C ALA A 144 -27.57 11.03 -6.21
N VAL A 145 -26.74 10.96 -7.24
CA VAL A 145 -26.11 9.71 -7.70
C VAL A 145 -25.01 9.25 -6.76
N TYR A 146 -23.98 10.07 -6.50
CA TYR A 146 -22.75 9.62 -5.84
C TYR A 146 -22.73 9.78 -4.32
N HIS A 147 -23.42 10.79 -3.77
CA HIS A 147 -23.47 11.01 -2.32
C HIS A 147 -24.67 10.32 -1.64
N LYS A 148 -25.79 10.17 -2.36
CA LYS A 148 -27.03 9.56 -1.85
C LYS A 148 -27.32 8.16 -2.43
N GLY A 149 -27.16 7.95 -3.73
CA GLY A 149 -27.49 6.70 -4.41
C GLY A 149 -28.95 6.32 -4.21
N TYR A 150 -29.23 5.10 -3.75
CA TYR A 150 -30.59 4.66 -3.41
C TYR A 150 -31.32 5.56 -2.38
N ALA A 151 -30.60 6.31 -1.54
CA ALA A 151 -31.19 7.24 -0.57
C ALA A 151 -31.74 8.53 -1.22
N SER A 152 -31.51 8.74 -2.52
CA SER A 152 -32.10 9.86 -3.27
C SER A 152 -33.54 9.62 -3.71
N ALA A 153 -34.07 8.40 -3.50
CA ALA A 153 -35.35 7.93 -4.03
C ALA A 153 -35.47 7.93 -5.57
N ILE A 154 -34.36 8.12 -6.30
CA ILE A 154 -34.31 7.99 -7.76
C ILE A 154 -34.27 6.50 -8.13
N PRO A 155 -35.10 6.04 -9.09
CA PRO A 155 -35.12 4.64 -9.51
C PRO A 155 -33.85 4.23 -10.26
N SER A 156 -33.55 2.94 -10.22
CA SER A 156 -32.60 2.28 -11.11
C SER A 156 -33.30 1.79 -12.39
N GLU A 157 -32.57 1.74 -13.50
CA GLU A 157 -32.99 1.05 -14.74
C GLU A 157 -33.17 -0.45 -14.52
N ASP A 158 -32.45 -1.02 -13.56
CA ASP A 158 -32.55 -2.41 -13.16
C ASP A 158 -33.71 -2.58 -12.16
N VAL A 159 -34.73 -3.35 -12.58
CA VAL A 159 -35.94 -3.61 -11.79
C VAL A 159 -35.62 -4.30 -10.47
N ASP A 160 -34.62 -5.18 -10.41
CA ASP A 160 -34.27 -5.88 -9.18
C ASP A 160 -33.57 -4.95 -8.18
N ARG A 161 -32.77 -4.00 -8.67
CA ARG A 161 -32.11 -2.98 -7.81
C ARG A 161 -33.09 -2.00 -7.20
N ASN A 162 -34.24 -1.76 -7.84
CA ASN A 162 -35.28 -0.86 -7.31
C ASN A 162 -35.80 -1.28 -5.92
N ARG A 163 -35.63 -2.54 -5.52
CA ARG A 163 -35.97 -3.01 -4.15
C ARG A 163 -35.14 -2.34 -3.06
N ASN A 164 -33.95 -1.82 -3.41
CA ASN A 164 -33.05 -1.16 -2.47
C ASN A 164 -33.28 0.36 -2.38
N VAL A 165 -34.13 0.93 -3.24
CA VAL A 165 -34.44 2.37 -3.26
C VAL A 165 -35.22 2.75 -2.01
N VAL A 166 -34.73 3.76 -1.29
CA VAL A 166 -35.34 4.21 -0.04
C VAL A 166 -36.45 5.21 -0.34
N VAL A 167 -37.70 4.84 -0.05
CA VAL A 167 -38.89 5.65 -0.36
C VAL A 167 -39.00 6.92 0.50
N SER A 168 -38.56 6.88 1.77
CA SER A 168 -38.49 8.09 2.61
C SER A 168 -37.16 8.81 2.38
N CYS A 169 -37.18 9.87 1.58
CA CYS A 169 -36.04 10.75 1.35
C CYS A 169 -36.17 12.05 2.15
N ASP A 170 -35.04 12.71 2.39
CA ASP A 170 -34.99 14.01 3.07
C ASP A 170 -35.50 15.15 2.16
N HIS A 171 -35.34 15.00 0.83
CA HIS A 171 -35.76 15.97 -0.17
C HIS A 171 -36.30 15.30 -1.43
N ASP A 172 -37.19 15.97 -2.16
CA ASP A 172 -37.62 15.55 -3.50
C ASP A 172 -36.53 15.83 -4.56
N TYR A 173 -35.49 15.01 -4.57
CA TYR A 173 -34.40 15.13 -5.54
C TYR A 173 -34.87 14.99 -6.99
N MET A 174 -35.82 14.08 -7.24
CA MET A 174 -36.33 13.82 -8.59
C MET A 174 -37.08 15.03 -9.15
N GLY A 175 -38.00 15.60 -8.36
CA GLY A 175 -38.70 16.84 -8.72
C GLY A 175 -37.75 18.02 -8.92
N LYS A 176 -36.76 18.18 -8.02
CA LYS A 176 -35.76 19.24 -8.13
C LYS A 176 -34.88 19.08 -9.39
N ILE A 177 -34.39 17.87 -9.68
CA ILE A 177 -33.59 17.58 -10.89
C ILE A 177 -34.40 17.87 -12.15
N LYS A 178 -35.68 17.48 -12.17
CA LYS A 178 -36.58 17.77 -13.31
C LYS A 178 -36.74 19.27 -13.53
N SER A 179 -37.02 20.03 -12.47
CA SER A 179 -37.15 21.49 -12.54
C SER A 179 -35.85 22.18 -12.99
N LEU A 180 -34.70 21.71 -12.50
CA LEU A 180 -33.39 22.22 -12.90
C LEU A 180 -33.06 21.88 -14.36
N TYR A 181 -33.43 20.69 -14.83
CA TYR A 181 -33.27 20.29 -16.24
C TYR A 181 -34.07 21.20 -17.17
N GLU A 182 -35.34 21.45 -16.86
CA GLU A 182 -36.22 22.34 -17.63
C GLU A 182 -35.66 23.77 -17.74
N SER A 183 -34.98 24.23 -16.68
CA SER A 183 -34.32 25.53 -16.61
C SER A 183 -32.90 25.53 -17.20
N SER A 184 -32.34 24.36 -17.51
CA SER A 184 -30.99 24.22 -18.05
C SER A 184 -30.96 24.44 -19.57
N ASN A 185 -29.79 24.81 -20.06
CA ASN A 185 -29.53 24.90 -21.51
C ASN A 185 -29.14 23.55 -22.11
N LEU A 186 -29.12 22.47 -21.31
CA LEU A 186 -28.78 21.13 -21.77
C LEU A 186 -29.99 20.51 -22.47
N LYS A 187 -30.04 20.58 -23.80
CA LYS A 187 -31.09 19.96 -24.60
C LYS A 187 -30.76 18.48 -24.85
N LEU A 188 -31.01 17.64 -23.85
CA LEU A 188 -30.79 16.19 -23.92
C LEU A 188 -31.96 15.48 -24.61
N THR A 189 -31.68 14.66 -25.62
CA THR A 189 -32.68 13.79 -26.25
C THR A 189 -32.89 12.53 -25.41
N GLY A 190 -34.14 12.18 -25.10
CA GLY A 190 -34.45 10.96 -24.35
C GLY A 190 -34.04 11.01 -22.87
N PHE A 191 -34.12 12.20 -22.25
CA PHE A 191 -33.77 12.38 -20.83
C PHE A 191 -34.64 11.49 -19.93
N SER A 192 -33.98 10.62 -19.16
CA SER A 192 -34.56 9.74 -18.16
C SER A 192 -33.93 10.06 -16.80
N ILE A 193 -34.74 10.08 -15.75
CA ILE A 193 -34.29 10.31 -14.37
C ILE A 193 -34.16 8.96 -13.66
N THR A 194 -33.17 8.19 -14.09
CA THR A 194 -32.71 6.96 -13.43
C THR A 194 -31.27 7.15 -12.97
N LEU A 195 -30.85 6.42 -11.93
CA LEU A 195 -29.47 6.52 -11.42
C LEU A 195 -28.43 6.24 -12.51
N GLU A 196 -28.67 5.25 -13.38
CA GLU A 196 -27.79 4.91 -14.50
C GLU A 196 -27.80 5.96 -15.62
N ALA A 197 -28.96 6.53 -15.97
CA ALA A 197 -29.02 7.60 -16.98
C ALA A 197 -28.29 8.87 -16.49
N LEU A 198 -28.43 9.20 -15.20
CA LEU A 198 -27.72 10.32 -14.59
C LEU A 198 -26.21 10.05 -14.50
N ASP A 199 -25.76 8.83 -14.22
CA ASP A 199 -24.34 8.45 -14.27
C ASP A 199 -23.76 8.61 -15.67
N ARG A 200 -24.46 8.14 -16.72
CA ARG A 200 -24.04 8.33 -18.12
C ARG A 200 -23.93 9.80 -18.48
N LEU A 201 -24.95 10.59 -18.13
CA LEU A 201 -24.95 12.05 -18.32
C LEU A 201 -23.75 12.72 -17.61
N LEU A 202 -23.48 12.35 -16.37
CA LEU A 202 -22.33 12.88 -15.62
C LEU A 202 -21.01 12.42 -16.24
N GLY A 203 -20.94 11.22 -16.81
CA GLY A 203 -19.80 10.74 -17.59
C GLY A 203 -19.53 11.59 -18.82
N GLU A 204 -20.56 11.78 -19.66
CA GLU A 204 -20.50 12.61 -20.89
C GLU A 204 -20.13 14.07 -20.59
N ALA A 205 -20.60 14.60 -19.46
CA ALA A 205 -20.28 15.96 -19.03
C ALA A 205 -18.88 16.11 -18.38
N GLY A 206 -18.15 15.00 -18.13
CA GLY A 206 -16.86 15.00 -17.43
C GLY A 206 -16.96 15.19 -15.90
N TRP A 207 -18.11 14.87 -15.30
CA TRP A 207 -18.38 14.98 -13.86
C TRP A 207 -18.25 13.66 -13.09
N LYS A 208 -18.20 12.53 -13.80
CA LYS A 208 -18.09 11.20 -13.19
C LYS A 208 -16.78 11.07 -12.38
N PRO A 209 -16.83 10.64 -11.11
CA PRO A 209 -15.64 10.34 -10.34
C PRO A 209 -14.80 9.22 -10.99
N ALA A 210 -13.49 9.31 -10.81
CA ALA A 210 -12.58 8.23 -11.20
C ALA A 210 -12.89 6.93 -10.44
N TYR A 211 -12.51 5.80 -11.01
CA TYR A 211 -12.80 4.47 -10.44
C TYR A 211 -12.34 4.31 -8.99
N ASP A 212 -11.14 4.77 -8.64
CA ASP A 212 -10.61 4.71 -7.28
C ASP A 212 -11.45 5.53 -6.27
N THR A 213 -12.11 6.58 -6.76
CA THR A 213 -13.01 7.43 -5.98
C THR A 213 -14.37 6.75 -5.82
N LEU A 214 -14.90 6.12 -6.87
CA LEU A 214 -16.11 5.30 -6.81
C LEU A 214 -15.97 4.14 -5.81
N GLN A 215 -14.83 3.45 -5.80
CA GLN A 215 -14.55 2.39 -4.82
C GLN A 215 -14.60 2.88 -3.37
N LYS A 216 -14.14 4.10 -3.08
CA LYS A 216 -14.23 4.66 -1.73
C LYS A 216 -15.65 5.12 -1.40
N MET A 217 -16.40 5.63 -2.38
CA MET A 217 -17.79 6.07 -2.20
C MET A 217 -18.74 4.89 -1.98
N SER A 218 -18.47 3.74 -2.62
CA SER A 218 -19.32 2.54 -2.55
C SER A 218 -19.50 1.98 -1.13
N VAL A 219 -18.53 2.22 -0.24
CA VAL A 219 -18.60 1.88 1.20
C VAL A 219 -19.87 2.44 1.89
N LYS A 220 -20.41 3.54 1.37
CA LYS A 220 -21.62 4.20 1.89
C LYS A 220 -22.72 4.40 0.86
N ASN A 221 -22.43 4.12 -0.41
CA ASN A 221 -23.38 4.21 -1.49
C ASN A 221 -23.51 2.84 -2.15
N GLN A 222 -24.52 2.09 -1.69
CA GLN A 222 -24.77 0.72 -2.15
C GLN A 222 -25.06 0.65 -3.65
N TRP A 223 -25.66 1.68 -4.24
CA TRP A 223 -25.91 1.69 -5.69
C TRP A 223 -24.61 1.70 -6.50
N ILE A 224 -23.59 2.47 -6.09
CA ILE A 224 -22.28 2.43 -6.76
C ILE A 224 -21.70 1.01 -6.71
N HIS A 225 -21.80 0.34 -5.56
CA HIS A 225 -21.36 -1.04 -5.44
C HIS A 225 -22.11 -1.95 -6.41
N ASP A 226 -23.45 -1.93 -6.37
CA ASP A 226 -24.31 -2.87 -7.10
C ASP A 226 -24.36 -2.63 -8.60
N ALA A 227 -24.25 -1.38 -9.05
CA ALA A 227 -24.42 -1.00 -10.45
C ALA A 227 -23.09 -0.76 -11.17
N LEU A 228 -22.09 -0.18 -10.48
CA LEU A 228 -20.85 0.24 -11.11
C LEU A 228 -19.67 -0.67 -10.81
N LEU A 229 -19.65 -1.38 -9.68
CA LEU A 229 -18.49 -2.16 -9.25
C LEU A 229 -18.71 -3.68 -9.21
N SER A 230 -19.94 -4.15 -9.00
CA SER A 230 -20.31 -5.57 -8.90
C SER A 230 -20.02 -6.37 -10.17
N ASN A 231 -20.15 -5.74 -11.33
CA ASN A 231 -19.92 -6.32 -12.65
C ASN A 231 -18.51 -6.08 -13.17
N LEU A 232 -17.67 -5.33 -12.43
CA LEU A 232 -16.26 -5.18 -12.77
C LEU A 232 -15.52 -6.44 -12.34
N VAL A 233 -15.80 -7.47 -13.13
CA VAL A 233 -15.03 -8.64 -13.55
C VAL A 233 -14.04 -9.11 -12.51
N ASP A 234 -14.21 -10.36 -12.06
CA ASP A 234 -13.11 -11.18 -11.53
C ASP A 234 -11.91 -10.99 -12.46
N ILE A 235 -11.00 -10.07 -12.09
CA ILE A 235 -9.79 -9.79 -12.84
C ILE A 235 -9.16 -11.14 -13.07
N GLU A 236 -8.94 -11.49 -14.35
CA GLU A 236 -8.37 -12.78 -14.71
C GLU A 236 -7.16 -13.04 -13.82
N GLU A 237 -7.08 -14.23 -13.22
CA GLU A 237 -6.03 -14.58 -12.26
C GLU A 237 -4.61 -14.18 -12.74
N PRO A 238 -4.25 -14.36 -14.03
CA PRO A 238 -2.97 -13.91 -14.56
C PRO A 238 -2.69 -12.42 -14.42
N LEU A 239 -3.73 -11.57 -14.43
CA LEU A 239 -3.59 -10.12 -14.35
C LEU A 239 -3.54 -9.59 -12.92
N ARG A 240 -3.87 -10.39 -11.90
CA ARG A 240 -3.95 -9.91 -10.50
C ARG A 240 -2.64 -9.34 -9.94
N GLY A 241 -1.51 -9.78 -10.48
CA GLY A 241 -0.18 -9.25 -10.14
C GLY A 241 0.16 -7.91 -10.77
N LEU A 242 -0.64 -7.44 -11.73
CA LEU A 242 -0.37 -6.22 -12.47
C LEU A 242 -0.69 -4.97 -11.63
N THR A 243 0.23 -4.02 -11.64
CA THR A 243 0.02 -2.69 -11.06
C THR A 243 0.80 -1.63 -11.83
N ILE A 244 0.45 -0.37 -11.59
CA ILE A 244 1.17 0.80 -12.12
C ILE A 244 1.54 1.72 -10.96
N PHE A 245 2.79 2.18 -10.97
CA PHE A 245 3.29 3.21 -10.08
C PHE A 245 3.47 4.51 -10.87
N LEU A 246 2.98 5.61 -10.31
CA LEU A 246 3.09 6.95 -10.88
C LEU A 246 4.09 7.76 -10.06
N VAL A 247 5.18 8.16 -10.69
CA VAL A 247 6.20 9.03 -10.11
C VAL A 247 5.79 10.47 -10.33
N ARG A 248 5.85 11.26 -9.26
CA ARG A 248 5.51 12.68 -9.28
C ARG A 248 6.77 13.51 -9.51
N GLU A 249 6.61 14.78 -9.89
CA GLU A 249 7.71 15.71 -10.21
C GLU A 249 8.90 15.63 -9.25
N GLU A 250 8.66 15.65 -7.93
CA GLU A 250 9.73 15.61 -6.92
C GLU A 250 10.49 14.26 -6.88
N GLY A 251 9.91 13.19 -7.43
CA GLY A 251 10.52 11.86 -7.53
C GLY A 251 11.26 11.60 -8.85
N MET A 252 11.21 12.52 -9.82
CA MET A 252 11.74 12.29 -11.18
C MET A 252 13.25 12.11 -11.23
N SER A 253 14.00 12.62 -10.24
CA SER A 253 15.45 12.38 -10.12
C SER A 253 15.81 11.02 -9.53
N TYR A 254 14.82 10.22 -9.12
CA TYR A 254 15.01 8.96 -8.40
C TYR A 254 14.50 7.74 -9.18
N LEU A 255 14.29 7.86 -10.51
CA LEU A 255 13.69 6.80 -11.32
C LEU A 255 14.43 5.46 -11.22
N GLU A 256 15.76 5.46 -11.33
CA GLU A 256 16.57 4.24 -11.21
C GLU A 256 16.42 3.61 -9.82
N THR A 257 16.54 4.40 -8.76
CA THR A 257 16.38 3.88 -7.38
C THR A 257 14.96 3.36 -7.13
N ILE A 258 13.94 3.98 -7.73
CA ILE A 258 12.56 3.49 -7.67
C ILE A 258 12.45 2.15 -8.38
N LYS A 259 12.97 2.04 -9.60
CA LYS A 259 12.97 0.81 -10.41
C LYS A 259 13.68 -0.33 -9.70
N GLU A 260 14.88 -0.08 -9.18
CA GLU A 260 15.64 -1.02 -8.34
C GLU A 260 14.83 -1.44 -7.11
N THR A 261 14.24 -0.47 -6.39
CA THR A 261 13.44 -0.78 -5.20
C THR A 261 12.23 -1.65 -5.53
N LEU A 262 11.53 -1.39 -6.63
CA LEU A 262 10.42 -2.20 -7.11
C LEU A 262 10.88 -3.62 -7.43
N PHE A 263 11.98 -3.75 -8.18
CA PHE A 263 12.58 -5.02 -8.52
C PHE A 263 12.94 -5.84 -7.27
N GLU A 264 13.60 -5.23 -6.30
CA GLU A 264 14.02 -5.85 -5.04
C GLU A 264 12.86 -6.19 -4.08
N GLU A 265 11.75 -5.45 -4.16
CA GLU A 265 10.53 -5.83 -3.48
C GLU A 265 9.84 -7.02 -4.16
N GLY A 266 10.23 -7.37 -5.38
CA GLY A 266 9.84 -8.57 -6.12
C GLY A 266 8.84 -8.32 -7.24
N PHE A 267 8.83 -7.11 -7.79
CA PHE A 267 8.08 -6.78 -8.99
C PHE A 267 8.96 -6.93 -10.24
N ASP A 268 8.43 -7.56 -11.27
CA ASP A 268 9.07 -7.67 -12.57
C ASP A 268 8.66 -6.47 -13.41
N HIS A 269 9.63 -5.87 -14.12
CA HIS A 269 9.36 -4.77 -15.02
C HIS A 269 8.52 -5.25 -16.22
N VAL A 270 7.55 -4.43 -16.64
CA VAL A 270 6.74 -4.66 -17.85
C VAL A 270 6.93 -3.51 -18.84
N LEU A 271 6.65 -2.28 -18.42
CA LEU A 271 6.71 -1.09 -19.25
C LEU A 271 6.98 0.14 -18.37
N GLU A 272 7.64 1.15 -18.91
CA GLU A 272 7.82 2.43 -18.24
C GLU A 272 7.88 3.57 -19.27
N GLY A 273 7.58 4.78 -18.83
CA GLY A 273 7.65 5.94 -19.72
C GLY A 273 7.35 7.27 -19.05
N SER A 274 7.76 8.34 -19.72
CA SER A 274 7.42 9.71 -19.35
C SER A 274 5.99 10.03 -19.78
N ILE A 275 5.26 10.74 -18.93
CA ILE A 275 3.94 11.28 -19.29
C ILE A 275 4.19 12.57 -20.09
N PRO A 276 3.74 12.67 -21.36
CA PRO A 276 3.95 13.87 -22.16
C PRO A 276 3.38 15.11 -21.47
N ALA A 277 4.10 16.24 -21.52
CA ALA A 277 3.72 17.47 -20.81
C ALA A 277 2.28 17.91 -21.13
N ASP A 278 1.87 17.77 -22.39
CA ASP A 278 0.52 18.12 -22.86
C ASP A 278 -0.58 17.22 -22.26
N ASN A 279 -0.23 16.00 -21.84
CA ASN A 279 -1.14 15.03 -21.24
C ASN A 279 -1.13 15.04 -19.71
N VAL A 280 -0.13 15.63 -19.04
CA VAL A 280 0.01 15.59 -17.57
C VAL A 280 -1.25 16.12 -16.88
N SER A 281 -1.83 17.22 -17.36
CA SER A 281 -3.04 17.80 -16.77
C SER A 281 -4.26 16.88 -16.91
N LEU A 282 -4.42 16.25 -18.09
CA LEU A 282 -5.49 15.29 -18.35
C LEU A 282 -5.33 14.05 -17.46
N VAL A 283 -4.13 13.45 -17.43
CA VAL A 283 -3.80 12.30 -16.58
C VAL A 283 -4.04 12.61 -15.11
N ALA A 284 -3.53 13.74 -14.65
CA ALA A 284 -3.70 14.17 -13.26
C ALA A 284 -5.19 14.31 -12.92
N SER A 285 -6.00 14.88 -13.81
CA SER A 285 -7.42 15.08 -13.59
C SER A 285 -8.23 13.78 -13.56
N GLY A 286 -7.87 12.79 -14.38
CA GLY A 286 -8.56 11.51 -14.50
C GLY A 286 -8.18 10.48 -13.43
N ILE A 287 -7.09 10.72 -12.69
CA ILE A 287 -6.61 9.83 -11.63
C ILE A 287 -6.84 10.46 -10.25
N ARG A 288 -7.38 9.68 -9.30
CA ARG A 288 -7.70 10.14 -7.94
C ARG A 288 -8.63 11.34 -7.87
N GLY A 289 -9.52 11.47 -8.86
CA GLY A 289 -10.43 12.62 -9.01
C GLY A 289 -9.70 13.97 -9.08
N GLY A 290 -8.44 13.99 -9.54
CA GLY A 290 -7.62 15.20 -9.61
C GLY A 290 -6.88 15.58 -8.34
N ASN A 291 -6.98 14.79 -7.26
CA ASN A 291 -6.37 15.16 -5.98
C ASN A 291 -4.89 14.75 -5.87
N TRP A 292 -4.01 15.64 -6.34
CA TRP A 292 -2.56 15.55 -6.22
C TRP A 292 -1.99 16.50 -5.15
N GLY A 293 -2.76 16.80 -4.10
CA GLY A 293 -2.29 17.68 -3.03
C GLY A 293 -1.11 17.13 -2.21
N ARG A 294 -0.71 17.89 -1.18
CA ARG A 294 0.38 17.53 -0.25
C ARG A 294 0.09 16.32 0.65
N GLY A 295 -1.18 15.96 0.82
CA GLY A 295 -1.58 14.89 1.72
C GLY A 295 -1.16 15.20 3.17
N PRO A 296 -0.57 14.24 3.91
CA PRO A 296 -0.15 14.47 5.29
C PRO A 296 1.15 15.27 5.42
N TRP A 297 1.83 15.58 4.32
CA TRP A 297 3.14 16.21 4.32
C TRP A 297 3.07 17.73 4.12
N PRO A 298 4.14 18.48 4.47
CA PRO A 298 4.16 19.93 4.28
C PRO A 298 4.12 20.36 2.81
N LYS A 299 4.79 19.61 1.91
CA LYS A 299 4.92 19.92 0.48
C LYS A 299 4.17 18.91 -0.39
N SER A 300 3.67 19.37 -1.53
CA SER A 300 3.19 18.50 -2.61
C SER A 300 4.34 17.82 -3.34
N GLY A 301 4.12 16.61 -3.82
CA GLY A 301 5.09 15.92 -4.69
C GLY A 301 5.01 16.34 -6.16
N GLY A 302 4.09 17.26 -6.51
CA GLY A 302 3.84 17.69 -7.89
C GLY A 302 2.84 16.82 -8.67
N LEU A 303 2.67 17.04 -9.96
CA LEU A 303 1.83 16.19 -10.82
C LEU A 303 2.59 14.90 -11.21
N PRO A 304 1.89 13.84 -11.66
CA PRO A 304 2.56 12.64 -12.19
C PRO A 304 3.32 12.98 -13.48
N GLY A 305 4.60 12.61 -13.54
CA GLY A 305 5.46 12.86 -14.70
C GLY A 305 6.06 11.59 -15.33
N TYR A 306 6.03 10.46 -14.63
CA TYR A 306 6.54 9.18 -15.13
C TYR A 306 5.72 8.02 -14.58
N TYR A 307 5.74 6.88 -15.25
CA TYR A 307 5.06 5.68 -14.79
C TYR A 307 5.91 4.42 -14.95
N PHE A 308 5.71 3.47 -14.03
CA PHE A 308 6.21 2.10 -14.11
C PHE A 308 5.02 1.15 -14.06
N VAL A 309 4.82 0.38 -15.12
CA VAL A 309 3.95 -0.80 -15.12
C VAL A 309 4.80 -2.00 -14.71
N VAL A 310 4.37 -2.67 -13.66
CA VAL A 310 5.10 -3.80 -13.08
C VAL A 310 4.17 -4.96 -12.75
N TYR A 311 4.75 -6.15 -12.65
CA TYR A 311 4.03 -7.39 -12.41
C TYR A 311 4.59 -8.14 -11.21
N ASP A 312 3.73 -8.59 -10.30
CA ASP A 312 4.09 -9.52 -9.25
C ASP A 312 3.47 -10.89 -9.52
N ALA A 313 4.28 -11.85 -9.98
CA ALA A 313 3.81 -13.21 -10.26
C ALA A 313 3.32 -13.98 -9.02
N LYS A 314 3.59 -13.47 -7.81
CA LYS A 314 3.07 -14.02 -6.54
C LYS A 314 2.61 -12.89 -5.61
N PRO A 315 1.43 -12.30 -5.87
CA PRO A 315 0.85 -11.25 -5.04
C PRO A 315 0.71 -11.70 -3.59
N ILE A 316 0.94 -10.79 -2.65
CA ILE A 316 0.74 -11.05 -1.23
C ILE A 316 -0.68 -10.65 -0.86
N THR A 317 -1.47 -11.59 -0.37
CA THR A 317 -2.82 -11.30 0.14
C THR A 317 -2.74 -10.23 1.23
N PRO A 318 -3.48 -9.12 1.11
CA PRO A 318 -3.49 -8.06 2.11
C PRO A 318 -3.92 -8.54 3.49
N SER A 319 -3.18 -8.08 4.51
CA SER A 319 -3.63 -8.21 5.89
C SER A 319 -4.93 -7.44 6.16
N ALA A 320 -5.74 -7.90 7.13
CA ALA A 320 -6.98 -7.21 7.50
C ALA A 320 -6.77 -5.74 7.93
N ALA A 321 -5.57 -5.39 8.39
CA ALA A 321 -5.20 -4.01 8.67
C ALA A 321 -5.01 -3.20 7.37
N ALA A 322 -4.31 -3.77 6.39
CA ALA A 322 -4.10 -3.17 5.08
C ALA A 322 -5.41 -3.01 4.30
N GLU A 323 -6.28 -4.02 4.28
CA GLU A 323 -7.60 -3.94 3.62
C GLU A 323 -8.48 -2.82 4.19
N LYS A 324 -8.41 -2.62 5.51
CA LYS A 324 -9.16 -1.56 6.18
C LYS A 324 -8.63 -0.17 5.84
N GLU A 325 -7.31 -0.03 5.67
CA GLU A 325 -6.68 1.24 5.32
C GLU A 325 -6.82 1.55 3.83
N HIS A 326 -6.75 0.52 2.98
CA HIS A 326 -6.81 0.59 1.53
C HIS A 326 -7.84 -0.42 0.98
N PRO A 327 -9.15 -0.09 1.03
CA PRO A 327 -10.18 -0.94 0.44
C PRO A 327 -9.94 -1.15 -1.06
N GLY A 328 -9.94 -2.41 -1.50
CA GLY A 328 -9.69 -2.77 -2.90
C GLY A 328 -8.22 -3.01 -3.25
N LEU A 329 -7.30 -2.92 -2.28
CA LEU A 329 -5.94 -3.43 -2.42
C LEU A 329 -5.98 -4.95 -2.60
N VAL A 330 -5.30 -5.48 -3.60
CA VAL A 330 -5.22 -6.95 -3.85
C VAL A 330 -3.83 -7.53 -3.64
N ASN A 331 -2.80 -6.67 -3.50
CA ASN A 331 -1.42 -7.06 -3.27
C ASN A 331 -0.77 -6.16 -2.21
N GLU A 332 -0.51 -6.69 -1.01
CA GLU A 332 0.10 -5.93 0.10
C GLU A 332 1.49 -5.39 -0.26
N ARG A 333 2.22 -6.09 -1.14
CA ARG A 333 3.56 -5.69 -1.59
C ARG A 333 3.58 -4.30 -2.24
N ILE A 334 2.48 -3.88 -2.87
CA ILE A 334 2.32 -2.55 -3.47
C ILE A 334 2.48 -1.47 -2.39
N SER A 335 1.80 -1.65 -1.25
CA SER A 335 1.89 -0.74 -0.11
C SER A 335 3.29 -0.72 0.51
N MET A 336 3.93 -1.89 0.63
CA MET A 336 5.27 -2.02 1.19
C MET A 336 6.31 -1.28 0.33
N ALA A 337 6.24 -1.46 -0.98
CA ALA A 337 7.10 -0.76 -1.93
C ALA A 337 6.89 0.76 -1.90
N LYS A 338 5.63 1.22 -1.91
CA LYS A 338 5.29 2.64 -1.76
C LYS A 338 5.92 3.25 -0.51
N ILE A 339 5.78 2.59 0.64
CA ILE A 339 6.32 3.07 1.92
C ILE A 339 7.85 3.13 1.84
N LYS A 340 8.50 2.07 1.35
CA LYS A 340 9.95 2.00 1.24
C LYS A 340 10.54 3.10 0.36
N ILE A 341 9.93 3.35 -0.80
CA ILE A 341 10.34 4.41 -1.73
C ILE A 341 10.16 5.79 -1.09
N ARG A 342 9.01 6.04 -0.45
CA ARG A 342 8.75 7.32 0.24
C ARG A 342 9.69 7.54 1.40
N ASP A 343 9.99 6.51 2.17
CA ASP A 343 10.92 6.59 3.28
C ASP A 343 12.31 6.91 2.75
N PHE A 344 12.78 6.20 1.73
CA PHE A 344 14.10 6.46 1.12
C PHE A 344 14.28 7.94 0.74
N TYR A 345 13.29 8.52 0.04
CA TYR A 345 13.30 9.94 -0.31
C TYR A 345 13.23 10.86 0.92
N ASN A 346 12.27 10.63 1.82
CA ASN A 346 12.00 11.53 2.97
C ASN A 346 13.09 11.50 4.05
N HIS A 347 13.98 10.50 4.05
CA HIS A 347 15.18 10.48 4.90
C HIS A 347 16.31 11.36 4.37
N GLN A 348 16.29 11.74 3.09
CA GLN A 348 17.32 12.57 2.46
C GLN A 348 17.00 14.07 2.49
N VAL A 349 15.72 14.43 2.67
CA VAL A 349 15.26 15.82 2.66
C VAL A 349 14.91 16.33 4.05
N CYS A 350 14.92 17.65 4.23
CA CYS A 350 14.54 18.25 5.50
C CYS A 350 13.04 18.04 5.79
N PRO A 351 12.59 18.05 7.06
CA PRO A 351 11.18 17.81 7.41
C PRO A 351 10.16 18.69 6.67
N GLN A 352 10.53 19.91 6.30
CA GLN A 352 9.69 20.88 5.60
C GLN A 352 9.53 20.58 4.10
N GLU A 353 10.47 19.84 3.50
CA GLU A 353 10.46 19.45 2.08
C GLU A 353 9.85 18.08 1.84
N ARG A 354 9.57 17.32 2.92
CA ARG A 354 8.97 16.00 2.83
C ARG A 354 7.67 16.04 2.04
N CYS A 355 7.46 15.03 1.22
CA CYS A 355 6.30 14.91 0.35
C CYS A 355 6.05 13.44 -0.03
N ASN A 356 4.93 13.20 -0.72
CA ASN A 356 4.67 11.92 -1.36
C ASN A 356 5.15 12.00 -2.81
N ILE A 357 6.24 11.31 -3.15
CA ILE A 357 6.82 11.29 -4.51
C ILE A 357 6.22 10.23 -5.45
N ILE A 358 5.46 9.27 -4.90
CA ILE A 358 4.94 8.13 -5.68
C ILE A 358 3.50 7.80 -5.29
N HIS A 359 2.70 7.42 -6.28
CA HIS A 359 1.38 6.84 -6.16
C HIS A 359 1.34 5.48 -6.88
N SER A 360 0.33 4.65 -6.61
CA SER A 360 0.12 3.41 -7.36
C SER A 360 -1.36 3.09 -7.46
N ALA A 361 -1.73 2.30 -8.47
CA ALA A 361 -2.99 1.57 -8.46
C ALA A 361 -3.01 0.53 -7.31
N ASP A 362 -4.19 0.23 -6.81
CA ASP A 362 -4.39 -0.75 -5.72
C ASP A 362 -4.73 -2.16 -6.25
N ASN A 363 -5.13 -2.28 -7.53
CA ASN A 363 -5.41 -3.53 -8.23
C ASN A 363 -5.22 -3.39 -9.76
N ALA A 364 -5.30 -4.51 -10.48
CA ALA A 364 -5.06 -4.54 -11.92
C ALA A 364 -6.10 -3.76 -12.74
N ALA A 365 -7.38 -3.75 -12.33
CA ALA A 365 -8.41 -2.98 -13.03
C ALA A 365 -8.08 -1.48 -12.99
N GLN A 366 -7.73 -0.96 -11.80
CA GLN A 366 -7.21 0.42 -11.68
C GLN A 366 -5.96 0.64 -12.52
N ALA A 367 -5.03 -0.32 -12.53
CA ALA A 367 -3.78 -0.17 -13.26
C ALA A 367 -4.01 -0.05 -14.76
N LEU A 368 -4.91 -0.86 -15.32
CA LEU A 368 -5.32 -0.79 -16.72
C LEU A 368 -6.08 0.50 -17.04
N ASP A 369 -6.94 0.98 -16.14
CA ASP A 369 -7.65 2.25 -16.35
C ASP A 369 -6.69 3.45 -16.32
N TYR A 370 -5.68 3.42 -15.46
CA TYR A 370 -4.62 4.43 -15.45
C TYR A 370 -3.80 4.37 -16.73
N LEU A 371 -3.43 3.16 -17.18
CA LEU A 371 -2.67 2.98 -18.42
C LEU A 371 -3.45 3.44 -19.65
N LYS A 372 -4.76 3.16 -19.74
CA LYS A 372 -5.62 3.68 -20.82
C LYS A 372 -5.60 5.20 -20.93
N LEU A 373 -5.48 5.90 -19.80
CA LEU A 373 -5.42 7.36 -19.77
C LEU A 373 -4.03 7.90 -20.13
N ILE A 374 -2.97 7.16 -19.78
CA ILE A 374 -1.58 7.59 -19.94
C ILE A 374 -1.05 7.22 -21.33
N ASP A 375 -1.20 5.95 -21.70
CA ASP A 375 -0.71 5.35 -22.93
C ASP A 375 -1.62 4.19 -23.37
N PRO A 376 -2.76 4.51 -24.03
CA PRO A 376 -3.74 3.50 -24.42
C PRO A 376 -3.20 2.48 -25.41
N SER A 377 -2.15 2.81 -26.17
CA SER A 377 -1.58 1.93 -27.20
C SER A 377 -0.90 0.68 -26.62
N ASN A 378 -0.49 0.74 -25.35
CA ASN A 378 0.27 -0.31 -24.68
C ASN A 378 -0.58 -1.21 -23.77
N VAL A 379 -1.90 -1.02 -23.70
CA VAL A 379 -2.78 -1.81 -22.82
C VAL A 379 -2.73 -3.30 -23.15
N ASP A 380 -2.90 -3.66 -24.44
CA ASP A 380 -2.91 -5.05 -24.88
C ASP A 380 -1.55 -5.71 -24.65
N PHE A 381 -0.46 -5.02 -25.01
CA PHE A 381 0.92 -5.47 -24.76
C PHE A 381 1.16 -5.79 -23.27
N VAL A 382 0.75 -4.87 -22.37
CA VAL A 382 0.92 -5.06 -20.93
C VAL A 382 0.14 -6.28 -20.42
N GLN A 383 -1.08 -6.50 -20.91
CA GLN A 383 -1.89 -7.66 -20.54
C GLN A 383 -1.27 -8.97 -21.02
N GLU A 384 -0.77 -9.01 -22.26
CA GLU A 384 -0.08 -10.18 -22.81
C GLU A 384 1.20 -10.50 -22.05
N VAL A 385 2.04 -9.50 -21.76
CA VAL A 385 3.27 -9.70 -20.97
C VAL A 385 2.94 -10.20 -19.57
N ALA A 386 1.92 -9.66 -18.90
CA ALA A 386 1.49 -10.14 -17.59
C ALA A 386 1.03 -11.61 -17.64
N LYS A 387 0.25 -11.99 -18.67
CA LYS A 387 -0.19 -13.37 -18.89
C LYS A 387 0.99 -14.32 -19.12
N ASN A 388 1.97 -13.91 -19.92
CA ASN A 388 3.18 -14.70 -20.17
C ASN A 388 4.02 -14.86 -18.91
N LYS A 389 4.26 -13.78 -18.14
CA LYS A 389 4.97 -13.85 -16.85
C LYS A 389 4.26 -14.76 -15.86
N HIS A 390 2.92 -14.73 -15.82
CA HIS A 390 2.13 -15.65 -15.01
C HIS A 390 2.36 -17.11 -15.40
N ALA A 391 2.26 -17.41 -16.70
CA ALA A 391 2.41 -18.76 -17.22
C ALA A 391 3.82 -19.31 -16.98
N THR A 392 4.87 -18.53 -17.23
CA THR A 392 6.27 -18.93 -16.99
C THR A 392 6.55 -19.21 -15.52
N PHE A 393 5.86 -18.52 -14.60
CA PHE A 393 6.02 -18.72 -13.16
C PHE A 393 5.10 -19.82 -12.59
N ALA A 394 4.25 -20.43 -13.41
CA ALA A 394 3.42 -21.55 -13.01
C ALA A 394 4.28 -22.80 -12.76
N THR A 395 3.84 -23.65 -11.83
CA THR A 395 4.54 -24.90 -11.55
C THR A 395 3.95 -26.02 -12.37
N HIS A 396 4.80 -26.70 -13.13
CA HIS A 396 4.41 -27.81 -14.01
C HIS A 396 4.17 -29.13 -13.25
N PHE A 397 4.57 -29.19 -11.98
CA PHE A 397 4.40 -30.35 -11.11
C PHE A 397 3.11 -30.28 -10.29
N ASN A 398 2.64 -31.44 -9.82
CA ASN A 398 1.54 -31.51 -8.86
C ASN A 398 1.97 -30.90 -7.51
N VAL A 399 1.41 -29.73 -7.18
CA VAL A 399 1.74 -29.01 -5.94
C VAL A 399 0.95 -29.58 -4.77
N ILE A 400 1.66 -30.15 -3.80
CA ILE A 400 1.11 -30.65 -2.54
C ILE A 400 0.88 -29.49 -1.57
N LYS A 401 1.83 -28.55 -1.48
CA LYS A 401 1.77 -27.43 -0.53
C LYS A 401 2.67 -26.26 -0.95
N ASP A 402 2.16 -25.04 -0.83
CA ASP A 402 2.97 -23.82 -0.92
C ASP A 402 3.73 -23.58 0.40
N LEU A 403 5.06 -23.47 0.32
CA LEU A 403 5.97 -23.21 1.44
C LEU A 403 6.61 -21.82 1.35
N SER A 404 6.13 -20.97 0.44
CA SER A 404 6.65 -19.62 0.22
C SER A 404 6.34 -18.71 1.40
N ASN A 405 7.33 -17.92 1.83
CA ASN A 405 7.12 -16.87 2.83
C ASN A 405 6.75 -15.53 2.18
N HIS A 406 7.70 -14.91 1.46
CA HIS A 406 7.51 -13.59 0.84
C HIS A 406 7.59 -13.61 -0.68
N ALA A 407 8.04 -14.71 -1.28
CA ALA A 407 8.19 -14.89 -2.72
C ALA A 407 8.70 -13.65 -3.48
N ARG A 408 9.79 -13.04 -2.97
CA ARG A 408 10.41 -11.86 -3.62
C ARG A 408 11.14 -12.22 -4.89
N ARG A 409 11.92 -13.30 -4.83
CA ARG A 409 12.70 -13.80 -5.97
C ARG A 409 12.14 -15.10 -6.52
N ALA A 410 11.74 -16.00 -5.63
CA ALA A 410 11.25 -17.32 -5.98
C ALA A 410 10.11 -17.75 -5.06
N LYS A 411 9.23 -18.60 -5.57
CA LYS A 411 8.31 -19.40 -4.75
C LYS A 411 8.95 -20.74 -4.42
N VAL A 412 8.55 -21.32 -3.29
CA VAL A 412 9.02 -22.63 -2.83
C VAL A 412 7.80 -23.49 -2.57
N GLU A 413 7.71 -24.62 -3.26
CA GLU A 413 6.54 -25.50 -3.22
C GLU A 413 6.98 -26.95 -2.95
N LEU A 414 6.24 -27.64 -2.09
CA LEU A 414 6.31 -29.09 -1.95
C LEU A 414 5.51 -29.71 -3.09
N ILE A 415 6.16 -30.54 -3.89
CA ILE A 415 5.60 -31.17 -5.07
C ILE A 415 5.67 -32.70 -4.98
N GLU A 416 4.84 -33.36 -5.78
CA GLU A 416 5.02 -34.76 -6.11
C GLU A 416 5.91 -34.88 -7.36
N TYR A 417 7.03 -35.58 -7.22
CA TYR A 417 8.03 -35.77 -8.25
C TYR A 417 8.40 -37.25 -8.35
N ASN A 418 8.08 -37.89 -9.47
CA ASN A 418 8.34 -39.31 -9.73
C ASN A 418 7.91 -40.25 -8.58
N GLY A 419 6.73 -40.00 -7.99
CA GLY A 419 6.17 -40.80 -6.89
C GLY A 419 6.78 -40.55 -5.51
N LYS A 420 7.70 -39.58 -5.37
CA LYS A 420 8.22 -39.11 -4.07
C LYS A 420 7.93 -37.63 -3.85
N LYS A 421 8.08 -37.17 -2.60
CA LYS A 421 8.01 -35.74 -2.26
C LYS A 421 9.32 -35.04 -2.61
N ALA A 422 9.24 -33.86 -3.21
CA ALA A 422 10.38 -33.01 -3.53
C ALA A 422 10.03 -31.52 -3.32
N ILE A 423 11.04 -30.67 -3.23
CA ILE A 423 10.88 -29.22 -3.20
C ILE A 423 11.16 -28.67 -4.59
N CYS A 424 10.21 -27.94 -5.16
CA CYS A 424 10.42 -27.12 -6.36
C CYS A 424 10.57 -25.67 -5.94
N LYS A 425 11.64 -25.03 -6.40
CA LYS A 425 11.88 -23.60 -6.24
C LYS A 425 11.86 -22.96 -7.62
N THR A 426 10.84 -22.15 -7.88
CA THR A 426 10.64 -21.46 -9.16
C THR A 426 10.97 -19.98 -9.01
N PHE A 427 11.90 -19.48 -9.82
CA PHE A 427 12.40 -18.12 -9.80
C PHE A 427 11.61 -17.23 -10.78
N LYS A 428 11.44 -15.97 -10.39
CA LYS A 428 10.87 -14.93 -11.25
C LYS A 428 11.85 -14.55 -12.35
N GLU A 429 11.32 -13.94 -13.40
CA GLU A 429 12.13 -13.41 -14.50
C GLU A 429 13.13 -12.36 -13.99
N GLY A 430 14.34 -12.38 -14.53
CA GLY A 430 15.44 -11.53 -14.07
C GLY A 430 16.10 -12.01 -12.77
N ARG A 431 15.69 -13.17 -12.24
CA ARG A 431 16.26 -13.80 -11.02
C ARG A 431 17.02 -15.09 -11.31
N GLU A 432 17.37 -15.33 -12.57
CA GLU A 432 18.08 -16.52 -13.04
C GLU A 432 19.46 -16.65 -12.38
N GLU A 433 20.11 -15.53 -12.04
CA GLU A 433 21.38 -15.58 -11.33
C GLU A 433 21.28 -16.28 -9.96
N PHE A 434 20.16 -16.13 -9.25
CA PHE A 434 19.94 -16.80 -7.97
C PHE A 434 19.73 -18.32 -8.15
N LEU A 435 19.08 -18.72 -9.24
CA LEU A 435 18.99 -20.13 -9.64
C LEU A 435 20.38 -20.69 -9.96
N ASN A 436 21.17 -19.97 -10.76
CA ASN A 436 22.52 -20.38 -11.13
C ASN A 436 23.42 -20.53 -9.90
N ARG A 437 23.27 -19.67 -8.88
CA ARG A 437 23.97 -19.79 -7.60
C ARG A 437 23.55 -21.04 -6.83
N GLU A 438 22.25 -21.36 -6.81
CA GLU A 438 21.74 -22.57 -6.16
C GLU A 438 22.25 -23.86 -6.83
N VAL A 439 22.34 -23.87 -8.15
CA VAL A 439 22.89 -24.98 -8.94
C VAL A 439 24.39 -25.10 -8.70
N ASN A 440 25.16 -24.03 -8.94
CA ASN A 440 26.60 -24.00 -8.77
C ASN A 440 27.02 -24.36 -7.35
N ALA A 441 26.30 -23.89 -6.33
CA ALA A 441 26.56 -24.26 -4.94
C ALA A 441 26.51 -25.78 -4.73
N ARG A 442 25.53 -26.47 -5.32
CA ARG A 442 25.38 -27.92 -5.18
C ARG A 442 26.43 -28.69 -5.98
N GLU A 443 26.85 -28.18 -7.13
CA GLU A 443 27.95 -28.75 -7.92
C GLU A 443 29.29 -28.63 -7.19
N VAL A 444 29.63 -27.42 -6.72
CA VAL A 444 30.85 -27.15 -5.94
C VAL A 444 30.82 -27.94 -4.63
N GLY A 445 29.63 -28.05 -4.03
CA GLY A 445 29.34 -28.74 -2.78
C GLY A 445 29.16 -30.25 -2.89
N ALA A 446 29.31 -30.87 -4.07
CA ALA A 446 28.97 -32.27 -4.29
C ALA A 446 29.72 -33.28 -3.40
N GLY A 447 30.87 -32.88 -2.82
CA GLY A 447 31.61 -33.69 -1.86
C GLY A 447 31.15 -33.57 -0.39
N LEU A 448 30.09 -32.81 -0.11
CA LEU A 448 29.53 -32.65 1.23
C LEU A 448 28.20 -33.39 1.37
N ASP A 449 28.13 -34.29 2.35
CA ASP A 449 26.88 -34.98 2.71
C ASP A 449 25.78 -33.99 3.12
N GLU A 450 26.13 -32.79 3.60
CA GLU A 450 25.15 -31.79 4.03
C GLU A 450 24.50 -31.01 2.88
N VAL A 451 24.99 -31.17 1.65
CA VAL A 451 24.39 -30.51 0.47
C VAL A 451 23.18 -31.31 0.01
N SER A 452 22.10 -30.61 -0.33
CA SER A 452 20.87 -31.23 -0.83
C SER A 452 21.07 -31.68 -2.28
N GLU A 453 20.55 -32.86 -2.62
CA GLU A 453 20.66 -33.42 -3.97
C GLU A 453 19.73 -32.66 -4.94
N MET A 454 20.24 -32.38 -6.16
CA MET A 454 19.46 -31.83 -7.26
C MET A 454 18.81 -32.97 -8.04
N LEU A 455 17.49 -32.93 -8.16
CA LEU A 455 16.71 -33.93 -8.89
C LEU A 455 16.42 -33.50 -10.33
N GLU A 456 16.25 -32.19 -10.54
CA GLU A 456 16.01 -31.60 -11.85
C GLU A 456 16.37 -30.11 -11.83
N VAL A 457 16.84 -29.58 -12.96
CA VAL A 457 17.03 -28.15 -13.19
C VAL A 457 16.36 -27.80 -14.50
N GLY A 458 15.44 -26.84 -14.47
CA GLY A 458 14.82 -26.26 -15.66
C GLY A 458 15.27 -24.82 -15.90
N ASP A 459 14.63 -24.14 -16.85
CA ASP A 459 15.02 -22.78 -17.27
C ASP A 459 14.92 -21.74 -16.13
N ASN A 460 13.91 -21.87 -15.27
CA ASN A 460 13.65 -20.95 -14.16
C ASN A 460 13.35 -21.67 -12.84
N TYR A 461 13.64 -22.97 -12.72
CA TYR A 461 13.39 -23.71 -11.49
C TYR A 461 14.45 -24.76 -11.19
N ILE A 462 14.48 -25.16 -9.92
CA ILE A 462 15.27 -26.30 -9.43
C ILE A 462 14.37 -27.20 -8.57
N VAL A 463 14.47 -28.50 -8.78
CA VAL A 463 13.85 -29.53 -7.95
C VAL A 463 14.92 -30.19 -7.09
N ILE A 464 14.71 -30.19 -5.78
CA ILE A 464 15.62 -30.79 -4.79
C ILE A 464 14.86 -31.74 -3.87
N ASP A 465 15.59 -32.62 -3.18
CA ASP A 465 14.99 -33.51 -2.19
C ASP A 465 14.25 -32.76 -1.06
N PHE A 466 13.16 -33.37 -0.58
CA PHE A 466 12.39 -32.88 0.55
C PHE A 466 12.91 -33.44 1.88
N TYR A 467 13.05 -32.59 2.89
CA TYR A 467 13.42 -32.96 4.26
C TYR A 467 12.34 -32.48 5.24
N ASP A 468 11.88 -33.37 6.13
CA ASP A 468 10.63 -33.16 6.88
C ASP A 468 10.78 -32.51 8.27
N ARG A 469 12.01 -32.37 8.80
CA ARG A 469 12.22 -31.80 10.15
C ARG A 469 12.97 -30.48 10.15
N SER A 470 12.66 -29.71 11.18
CA SER A 470 13.32 -28.44 11.46
C SER A 470 14.64 -28.67 12.18
N ILE A 471 15.56 -27.72 12.04
CA ILE A 471 16.75 -27.66 12.89
C ILE A 471 16.41 -27.54 14.38
N ASP A 472 15.24 -27.01 14.75
CA ASP A 472 14.83 -26.92 16.15
C ASP A 472 14.55 -28.31 16.78
N ASP A 473 14.33 -29.35 15.97
CA ASP A 473 14.02 -30.70 16.44
C ASP A 473 15.25 -31.45 16.97
N ILE A 474 16.47 -30.93 16.73
CA ILE A 474 17.71 -31.56 17.21
C ILE A 474 18.11 -31.13 18.62
N SER A 475 17.46 -30.11 19.18
CA SER A 475 17.91 -29.45 20.40
C SER A 475 16.83 -29.33 21.47
N CYS A 476 17.08 -29.97 22.63
CA CYS A 476 16.20 -29.87 23.80
C CYS A 476 16.56 -28.73 24.76
N VAL A 477 17.75 -28.11 24.61
CA VAL A 477 18.28 -27.13 25.57
C VAL A 477 17.97 -25.70 25.11
N ARG A 478 17.09 -25.02 25.85
CA ARG A 478 16.61 -23.67 25.52
C ARG A 478 16.74 -22.73 26.74
N PRO A 479 17.41 -21.56 26.62
CA PRO A 479 17.42 -20.58 27.69
C PRO A 479 16.01 -20.12 28.05
N LEU A 480 15.77 -19.79 29.31
CA LEU A 480 14.43 -19.39 29.77
C LEU A 480 13.96 -18.15 28.99
N PHE A 481 12.72 -18.22 28.50
CA PHE A 481 12.05 -17.16 27.72
C PHE A 481 12.79 -16.76 26.43
N HIS A 482 13.66 -17.63 25.91
CA HIS A 482 14.28 -17.47 24.60
C HIS A 482 13.51 -18.24 23.53
N SER A 483 13.47 -17.74 22.29
CA SER A 483 12.68 -18.34 21.21
C SER A 483 13.32 -19.59 20.62
N ASN A 484 14.66 -19.65 20.59
CA ASN A 484 15.41 -20.69 19.89
C ASN A 484 16.12 -21.61 20.89
N ALA A 485 16.20 -22.90 20.57
CA ALA A 485 17.04 -23.85 21.28
C ALA A 485 18.50 -23.72 20.84
N TYR A 486 19.44 -24.02 21.72
CA TYR A 486 20.85 -24.02 21.36
C TYR A 486 21.21 -25.29 20.60
N LEU A 487 21.86 -25.16 19.44
CA LEU A 487 22.30 -26.27 18.58
C LEU A 487 23.33 -27.16 19.28
N PRO A 488 23.33 -28.48 19.11
CA PRO A 488 24.36 -29.33 19.68
C PRO A 488 25.74 -29.01 19.10
N MET A 489 26.79 -29.27 19.86
CA MET A 489 28.16 -28.91 19.45
C MET A 489 28.58 -29.55 18.12
N TRP A 490 28.15 -30.79 17.86
CA TRP A 490 28.44 -31.47 16.60
C TRP A 490 27.81 -30.76 15.39
N ALA A 491 26.63 -30.13 15.55
CA ALA A 491 25.97 -29.41 14.48
C ALA A 491 26.68 -28.10 14.18
N ILE A 492 27.13 -27.40 15.23
CA ILE A 492 27.95 -26.19 15.09
C ILE A 492 29.24 -26.51 14.35
N GLU A 493 29.89 -27.63 14.69
CA GLU A 493 31.13 -28.06 14.01
C GLU A 493 30.89 -28.42 12.54
N LYS A 494 29.81 -29.15 12.22
CA LYS A 494 29.43 -29.42 10.82
C LYS A 494 29.21 -28.13 10.03
N MET A 495 28.51 -27.15 10.61
CA MET A 495 28.28 -25.85 9.96
C MET A 495 29.57 -25.06 9.72
N LYS A 496 30.53 -25.14 10.65
CA LYS A 496 31.88 -24.56 10.44
C LYS A 496 32.57 -25.21 9.24
N ASN A 497 32.51 -26.54 9.16
CA ASN A 497 33.14 -27.28 8.07
C ASN A 497 32.50 -26.97 6.72
N ILE A 498 31.18 -26.75 6.66
CA ILE A 498 30.51 -26.29 5.43
C ILE A 498 31.07 -24.93 4.99
N ILE A 499 31.21 -23.96 5.91
CA ILE A 499 31.77 -22.65 5.58
C ILE A 499 33.19 -22.81 5.03
N LEU A 500 34.06 -23.54 5.73
CA LEU A 500 35.44 -23.79 5.31
C LEU A 500 35.51 -24.46 3.94
N TYR A 501 34.69 -25.47 3.70
CA TYR A 501 34.67 -26.22 2.44
C TYR A 501 34.45 -25.31 1.22
N TYR A 502 33.49 -24.38 1.31
CA TYR A 502 33.23 -23.41 0.24
C TYR A 502 34.34 -22.36 0.13
N ARG A 503 34.86 -21.87 1.27
CA ARG A 503 35.96 -20.89 1.27
C ARG A 503 37.24 -21.44 0.66
N GLU A 504 37.58 -22.70 0.94
CA GLU A 504 38.74 -23.38 0.33
C GLU A 504 38.62 -23.49 -1.19
N ARG A 505 37.41 -23.37 -1.73
CA ARG A 505 37.10 -23.37 -3.18
C ARG A 505 36.90 -21.97 -3.74
N GLY A 506 37.19 -20.93 -2.95
CA GLY A 506 37.06 -19.53 -3.36
C GLY A 506 35.63 -18.98 -3.31
N TYR A 507 34.74 -19.56 -2.50
CA TYR A 507 33.36 -19.09 -2.33
C TYR A 507 33.08 -18.60 -0.90
N GLU A 508 32.20 -17.60 -0.78
CA GLU A 508 31.73 -17.04 0.49
C GLU A 508 30.23 -17.30 0.68
N CYS A 509 29.88 -17.74 1.89
CA CYS A 509 28.53 -18.09 2.28
C CYS A 509 27.77 -16.88 2.89
N VAL A 510 27.48 -15.86 2.07
CA VAL A 510 27.05 -14.51 2.51
C VAL A 510 25.76 -14.48 3.36
N ASP A 511 24.78 -15.35 3.09
CA ASP A 511 23.52 -15.39 3.85
C ASP A 511 23.38 -16.63 4.74
N PHE A 512 24.46 -17.40 4.91
CA PHE A 512 24.38 -18.68 5.59
C PHE A 512 24.12 -18.53 7.09
N SER A 513 23.08 -19.21 7.56
CA SER A 513 22.66 -19.22 8.95
C SER A 513 22.00 -20.55 9.32
N PRO A 514 21.81 -20.81 10.62
CA PRO A 514 21.04 -21.98 11.07
C PRO A 514 19.63 -22.10 10.48
N LYS A 515 19.05 -21.01 9.95
CA LYS A 515 17.73 -21.05 9.31
C LYS A 515 17.74 -21.62 7.89
N ASN A 516 18.91 -21.70 7.26
CA ASN A 516 19.10 -22.24 5.92
C ASN A 516 19.42 -23.75 5.96
N ILE A 517 19.18 -24.40 7.10
CA ILE A 517 19.52 -25.80 7.35
C ILE A 517 18.30 -26.53 7.93
N LEU A 518 18.05 -27.72 7.42
CA LEU A 518 17.10 -28.69 7.95
C LEU A 518 17.84 -29.88 8.56
N PHE A 519 17.11 -30.69 9.32
CA PHE A 519 17.63 -31.94 9.85
C PHE A 519 16.77 -33.11 9.38
N ASP A 520 17.41 -34.16 8.92
CA ASP A 520 16.79 -35.44 8.63
C ASP A 520 17.39 -36.51 9.55
N SER A 521 16.54 -37.33 10.16
CA SER A 521 16.98 -38.35 11.12
C SER A 521 17.90 -39.42 10.52
N ARG A 522 17.84 -39.64 9.21
CA ARG A 522 18.65 -40.62 8.46
C ARG A 522 19.81 -39.94 7.74
N MET A 523 19.58 -38.77 7.14
CA MET A 523 20.56 -38.08 6.29
C MET A 523 21.36 -36.98 6.99
N GLY A 524 21.03 -36.64 8.24
CA GLY A 524 21.74 -35.62 9.02
C GLY A 524 21.32 -34.19 8.65
N LEU A 525 22.26 -33.25 8.74
CA LEU A 525 21.99 -31.85 8.42
C LEU A 525 21.95 -31.64 6.91
N LYS A 526 21.03 -30.81 6.43
CA LYS A 526 20.88 -30.49 5.01
C LYS A 526 20.74 -28.99 4.79
N VAL A 527 21.61 -28.42 3.98
CA VAL A 527 21.52 -27.02 3.56
C VAL A 527 20.50 -26.91 2.43
N ILE A 528 19.56 -25.97 2.59
CA ILE A 528 18.39 -25.84 1.71
C ILE A 528 18.39 -24.56 0.87
N ASP A 529 19.29 -23.62 1.14
CA ASP A 529 19.28 -22.31 0.49
C ASP A 529 20.71 -21.81 0.27
N PHE A 530 21.05 -21.62 -1.00
CA PHE A 530 22.35 -21.14 -1.47
C PHE A 530 22.23 -19.90 -2.36
N GLU A 531 21.10 -19.17 -2.33
CA GLU A 531 20.85 -18.00 -3.20
C GLU A 531 21.96 -16.93 -3.16
N PHE A 532 22.74 -16.86 -2.08
CA PHE A 532 23.81 -15.88 -1.89
C PHE A 532 25.21 -16.49 -1.80
N LEU A 533 25.40 -17.76 -2.19
CA LEU A 533 26.76 -18.30 -2.36
C LEU A 533 27.43 -17.57 -3.54
N GLN A 534 28.57 -16.96 -3.29
CA GLN A 534 29.24 -16.10 -4.27
C GLN A 534 30.74 -16.30 -4.24
N LYS A 535 31.44 -16.01 -5.35
CA LYS A 535 32.90 -16.05 -5.36
C LYS A 535 33.46 -14.98 -4.43
N GLY A 536 34.42 -15.38 -3.60
CA GLY A 536 35.25 -14.46 -2.83
C GLY A 536 36.47 -14.00 -3.65
N ASP A 537 37.27 -13.12 -3.05
CA ASP A 537 38.48 -12.58 -3.71
C ASP A 537 39.54 -13.67 -3.95
N ALA A 538 39.67 -14.61 -3.01
CA ALA A 538 40.59 -15.74 -3.09
C ALA A 538 40.13 -16.91 -2.20
N PRO A 539 40.57 -18.15 -2.48
CA PRO A 539 40.39 -19.27 -1.57
C PRO A 539 40.96 -19.02 -0.16
N SER A 540 40.28 -19.51 0.87
CA SER A 540 40.70 -19.41 2.27
C SER A 540 40.31 -20.65 3.08
N ASP A 541 41.21 -21.11 3.95
CA ASP A 541 41.01 -22.22 4.89
C ASP A 541 40.65 -21.74 6.31
N SER A 542 40.35 -20.44 6.47
CA SER A 542 40.10 -19.82 7.76
C SER A 542 38.62 -19.53 7.97
N LEU A 543 38.17 -19.56 9.24
CA LEU A 543 36.86 -19.01 9.62
C LEU A 543 36.91 -17.50 9.87
N VAL A 544 38.09 -16.91 10.03
CA VAL A 544 38.22 -15.47 10.27
C VAL A 544 37.81 -14.72 9.00
N GLY A 545 36.91 -13.75 9.14
CA GLY A 545 36.48 -12.88 8.06
C GLY A 545 35.44 -13.47 7.09
N ASN A 546 34.91 -14.67 7.34
CA ASN A 546 33.87 -15.25 6.47
C ASN A 546 32.58 -14.44 6.46
N PHE A 547 31.87 -14.40 5.33
CA PHE A 547 30.70 -13.53 5.20
C PHE A 547 29.41 -14.07 5.87
N ALA A 548 29.42 -15.32 6.35
CA ALA A 548 28.31 -15.84 7.17
C ALA A 548 28.30 -15.23 8.58
N TRP A 549 29.48 -14.88 9.11
CA TRP A 549 29.68 -14.41 10.49
C TRP A 549 30.11 -12.94 10.58
N TYR A 550 30.88 -12.48 9.59
CA TYR A 550 31.41 -11.13 9.48
C TYR A 550 30.69 -10.39 8.36
N SER A 551 30.55 -9.07 8.51
CA SER A 551 30.03 -8.23 7.45
C SER A 551 30.96 -8.27 6.25
N ALA A 552 30.41 -8.39 5.05
CA ALA A 552 31.19 -8.20 3.83
C ALA A 552 31.84 -6.79 3.84
N PRO A 553 33.08 -6.66 3.33
CA PRO A 553 33.74 -5.36 3.24
C PRO A 553 33.01 -4.47 2.23
N ASP A 554 33.12 -3.15 2.37
CA ASP A 554 32.48 -2.18 1.46
C ASP A 554 32.94 -2.31 0.01
N SER A 555 34.10 -2.94 -0.22
CA SER A 555 34.64 -3.24 -1.55
C SER A 555 33.99 -4.46 -2.22
N PHE A 556 33.26 -5.30 -1.48
CA PHE A 556 32.62 -6.50 -2.02
C PHE A 556 31.52 -6.12 -3.01
N GLN A 557 31.67 -6.53 -4.26
CA GLN A 557 30.75 -6.19 -5.36
C GLN A 557 29.58 -7.17 -5.50
N GLY A 558 29.47 -8.16 -4.60
CA GLY A 558 28.42 -9.17 -4.66
C GLY A 558 27.12 -8.74 -3.97
N ASP A 559 26.07 -9.53 -4.19
CA ASP A 559 24.76 -9.31 -3.59
C ASP A 559 24.77 -9.56 -2.08
N LEU A 560 24.15 -8.67 -1.32
CA LEU A 560 23.97 -8.82 0.13
C LEU A 560 22.50 -9.02 0.50
N PRO A 561 22.19 -9.85 1.51
CA PRO A 561 20.85 -9.94 2.05
C PRO A 561 20.45 -8.61 2.71
N LYS A 562 19.20 -8.17 2.49
CA LYS A 562 18.69 -6.93 3.08
C LYS A 562 18.52 -7.06 4.59
N LEU A 563 19.49 -6.54 5.34
CA LEU A 563 19.44 -6.46 6.79
C LEU A 563 19.39 -5.00 7.23
N LYS A 564 18.52 -4.67 8.19
CA LYS A 564 18.38 -3.31 8.74
C LYS A 564 19.66 -2.78 9.41
N ASP A 565 20.61 -3.65 9.72
CA ASP A 565 21.88 -3.31 10.38
C ASP A 565 22.82 -4.52 10.26
N ASN A 566 23.92 -4.32 9.52
CA ASN A 566 24.99 -5.29 9.29
C ASN A 566 26.03 -5.29 10.42
N SER A 567 25.95 -4.38 11.39
CA SER A 567 26.85 -4.41 12.54
C SER A 567 26.47 -5.60 13.42
N SER A 568 27.33 -6.63 13.44
CA SER A 568 27.19 -7.87 14.21
C SER A 568 26.25 -8.95 13.64
N LEU A 569 26.52 -9.39 12.40
CA LEU A 569 25.84 -10.54 11.76
C LEU A 569 25.83 -11.78 12.66
N TYR A 570 26.99 -12.20 13.18
CA TYR A 570 27.10 -13.36 14.07
C TYR A 570 26.17 -13.25 15.29
N ARG A 571 26.14 -12.10 15.97
CA ARG A 571 25.33 -11.93 17.19
C ARG A 571 23.84 -12.07 16.90
N ARG A 572 23.38 -11.61 15.74
CA ARG A 572 21.97 -11.64 15.35
C ARG A 572 21.54 -13.02 14.85
N ARG A 573 22.37 -13.65 14.01
CA ARG A 573 22.00 -14.86 13.25
C ARG A 573 22.49 -16.16 13.88
N TRP A 574 23.65 -16.14 14.53
CA TRP A 574 24.35 -17.34 14.99
C TRP A 574 24.36 -17.46 16.52
N PHE A 575 24.72 -16.40 17.23
CA PHE A 575 24.90 -16.46 18.70
C PHE A 575 23.67 -16.96 19.46
N ARG A 576 22.46 -16.66 18.95
CA ARG A 576 21.18 -17.12 19.51
C ARG A 576 20.98 -18.63 19.44
N TYR A 577 21.69 -19.29 18.53
CA TYR A 577 21.66 -20.73 18.30
C TYR A 577 22.91 -21.42 18.86
N THR A 578 24.08 -20.79 18.83
CA THR A 578 25.31 -21.39 19.33
C THR A 578 25.45 -21.25 20.85
N GLY A 579 25.00 -20.13 21.41
CA GLY A 579 25.29 -19.74 22.79
C GLY A 579 26.77 -19.45 23.05
N LEU A 580 27.59 -19.35 22.00
CA LEU A 580 29.04 -19.19 22.09
C LEU A 580 29.47 -17.86 21.48
N PRO A 581 30.25 -17.02 22.19
CA PRO A 581 30.83 -15.83 21.59
C PRO A 581 31.65 -16.19 20.33
N LEU A 582 31.68 -15.31 19.34
CA LEU A 582 32.33 -15.55 18.04
C LEU A 582 33.76 -16.11 18.17
N PHE A 583 34.54 -15.56 19.11
CA PHE A 583 35.89 -16.01 19.43
C PHE A 583 35.97 -17.53 19.69
N PHE A 584 35.02 -18.10 20.43
CA PHE A 584 34.98 -19.54 20.73
C PHE A 584 34.50 -20.40 19.57
N CYS A 585 33.89 -19.80 18.53
CA CYS A 585 33.49 -20.51 17.32
C CYS A 585 34.56 -20.48 16.23
N VAL A 586 35.38 -19.42 16.20
CA VAL A 586 36.47 -19.25 15.22
C VAL A 586 37.70 -20.05 15.62
N HIS A 587 38.01 -20.14 16.92
CA HIS A 587 39.18 -20.85 17.40
C HIS A 587 38.83 -22.22 17.99
N ASN A 588 39.80 -23.14 17.93
CA ASN A 588 39.64 -24.49 18.47
C ASN A 588 39.85 -24.49 19.99
N PHE A 589 38.81 -24.84 20.73
CA PHE A 589 38.86 -25.02 22.18
C PHE A 589 38.40 -26.44 22.58
N PRO A 590 38.88 -26.97 23.70
CA PRO A 590 38.36 -28.23 24.24
C PRO A 590 36.85 -28.16 24.48
N LYS A 591 36.12 -29.25 24.21
CA LYS A 591 34.66 -29.33 24.38
C LYS A 591 34.21 -28.92 25.79
N SER A 592 34.97 -29.26 26.83
CA SER A 592 34.69 -28.86 28.21
C SER A 592 34.65 -27.35 28.40
N VAL A 593 35.58 -26.61 27.78
CA VAL A 593 35.62 -25.14 27.80
C VAL A 593 34.40 -24.57 27.07
N LEU A 594 34.07 -25.13 25.89
CA LEU A 594 32.89 -24.70 25.13
C LEU A 594 31.58 -24.92 25.91
N HIS A 595 31.44 -26.06 26.58
CA HIS A 595 30.29 -26.33 27.44
C HIS A 595 30.22 -25.39 28.64
N LEU A 596 31.34 -25.09 29.29
CA LEU A 596 31.41 -24.13 30.40
C LEU A 596 30.95 -22.74 29.95
N VAL A 597 31.53 -22.22 28.86
CA VAL A 597 31.18 -20.90 28.31
C VAL A 597 29.70 -20.85 27.94
N ARG A 598 29.19 -21.89 27.29
CA ARG A 598 27.77 -22.00 26.92
C ARG A 598 26.85 -22.08 28.13
N GLY A 599 27.28 -22.71 29.22
CA GLY A 599 26.56 -22.72 30.49
C GLY A 599 26.46 -21.31 31.09
N VAL A 600 27.57 -20.56 31.09
CA VAL A 600 27.59 -19.15 31.54
C VAL A 600 26.65 -18.29 30.69
N THR A 601 26.75 -18.36 29.35
CA THR A 601 25.87 -17.58 28.48
C THR A 601 24.41 -17.97 28.63
N PHE A 602 24.09 -19.26 28.81
CA PHE A 602 22.74 -19.74 29.08
C PHE A 602 22.14 -19.08 30.32
N VAL A 603 22.89 -19.02 31.42
CA VAL A 603 22.46 -18.37 32.67
C VAL A 603 22.26 -16.87 32.45
N CYS A 604 23.25 -16.20 31.84
CA CYS A 604 23.16 -14.76 31.57
C CYS A 604 21.95 -14.40 30.70
N PHE A 605 21.68 -15.16 29.64
CA PHE A 605 20.51 -14.95 28.77
C PHE A 605 19.20 -15.20 29.51
N SER A 606 19.12 -16.29 30.27
CA SER A 606 17.94 -16.63 31.06
C SER A 606 17.61 -15.52 32.06
N VAL A 607 18.61 -14.99 32.77
CA VAL A 607 18.47 -13.86 33.70
C VAL A 607 18.05 -12.58 32.96
N ASN A 608 18.71 -12.24 31.86
CA ASN A 608 18.39 -11.02 31.11
C ASN A 608 16.98 -11.06 30.51
N ASN A 609 16.58 -12.19 29.93
CA ASN A 609 15.24 -12.37 29.38
C ASN A 609 14.18 -12.40 30.48
N ALA A 610 14.45 -13.04 31.63
CA ALA A 610 13.57 -12.99 32.79
C ALA A 610 13.40 -11.55 33.30
N ARG A 611 14.49 -10.77 33.39
CA ARG A 611 14.42 -9.32 33.72
C ARG A 611 13.59 -8.56 32.71
N ARG A 612 13.83 -8.73 31.40
CA ARG A 612 13.03 -8.08 30.35
C ARG A 612 11.56 -8.43 30.45
N LYS A 613 11.24 -9.70 30.70
CA LYS A 613 9.86 -10.18 30.85
C LYS A 613 9.20 -9.64 32.12
N ALA A 614 9.95 -9.54 33.23
CA ALA A 614 9.49 -8.92 34.47
C ALA A 614 9.23 -7.41 34.31
N VAL A 615 10.06 -6.72 33.52
CA VAL A 615 9.89 -5.30 33.19
C VAL A 615 8.79 -5.08 32.13
N SER A 616 8.55 -6.07 31.27
CA SER A 616 7.47 -6.04 30.25
C SER A 616 6.15 -6.61 30.74
N LEU A 617 6.04 -7.09 32.00
CA LEU A 617 4.76 -7.34 32.63
C LEU A 617 3.99 -6.01 32.62
N PRO A 618 2.71 -6.00 32.23
CA PRO A 618 1.96 -4.77 32.16
C PRO A 618 1.83 -4.22 33.58
N GLN A 619 2.63 -3.20 33.93
CA GLN A 619 2.14 -2.20 34.85
C GLN A 619 0.78 -1.80 34.30
N LYS A 620 -0.28 -1.98 35.10
CA LYS A 620 -1.59 -1.35 34.90
C LYS A 620 -1.33 0.15 34.80
N ARG A 621 -0.93 0.62 33.61
CA ARG A 621 -0.99 2.02 33.25
C ARG A 621 -2.47 2.34 33.24
N HIS A 622 -2.90 2.95 34.34
CA HIS A 622 -4.02 3.88 34.30
C HIS A 622 -3.67 4.85 33.17
N TYR A 623 -4.21 4.57 31.99
CA TYR A 623 -4.26 5.55 30.93
C TYR A 623 -5.27 6.59 31.39
N ILE A 624 -4.76 7.58 32.10
CA ILE A 624 -5.35 8.92 32.08
C ILE A 624 -5.34 9.33 30.62
N ILE A 625 -6.55 9.44 30.10
CA ILE A 625 -6.90 10.01 28.82
C ILE A 625 -7.94 11.08 29.13
#